data_AF-A0A1Y2U0P6-F1
#
_entry.id   AF-A0A1Y2U0P6-F1
#
_cell.length_a   1.000
_cell.length_b   1.000
_cell.length_c   1.000
_cell.angle_alpha   90.00
_cell.angle_beta   90.00
_cell.angle_gamma   90.00
#
_symmetry.space_group_name_H-M   'P 1'
#
loop_
_entity.id
_entity.type
_entity.pdbx_description
1 polymer ?
#
loop_
_entity_poly.entity_id
_entity_poly.type
_entity_poly.pdbx_seq_one_letter_code
_entity_poly.pdbx_strand_id
1 'polypeptide(L)'
;MCFGATCATCSGKSWRGCGSHIPAALAGVPENQWCTCEPRVTVNGKDYPPSAKMGIPGLSWVTSMFGGGGSGQAKDADTKGKGEL
;
A
#
# COMPACT_ATOMS: atom_id res chain seq x y z
N MET A 1 14.42 0.08 2.35
CA MET A 1 14.27 -1.36 2.00
C MET A 1 12.83 -1.78 2.25
N CYS A 2 12.25 -2.63 1.40
CA CYS A 2 10.93 -3.23 1.66
C CYS A 2 11.10 -4.65 2.17
N PHE A 3 10.16 -5.13 2.98
CA PHE A 3 10.16 -6.47 3.54
C PHE A 3 8.76 -7.09 3.47
N GLY A 4 8.70 -8.42 3.43
CA GLY A 4 7.44 -9.17 3.41
C GLY A 4 6.68 -9.00 4.72
N ALA A 5 5.36 -8.85 4.62
CA ALA A 5 4.45 -8.67 5.74
C ALA A 5 3.12 -9.38 5.48
N THR A 6 2.31 -9.58 6.51
CA THR A 6 0.96 -10.13 6.38
C THR A 6 -0.05 -8.99 6.42
N CYS A 7 -0.99 -8.97 5.47
CA CYS A 7 -2.10 -8.02 5.48
C CYS A 7 -3.03 -8.33 6.66
N ALA A 8 -3.32 -7.33 7.50
CA ALA A 8 -4.24 -7.51 8.63
C ALA A 8 -5.72 -7.63 8.20
N THR A 9 -6.03 -7.24 6.97
CA THR A 9 -7.41 -7.23 6.44
C THR A 9 -7.79 -8.56 5.79
N CYS A 10 -6.93 -9.11 4.94
CA CYS A 10 -7.21 -10.33 4.17
C CYS A 10 -6.28 -11.50 4.50
N SER A 11 -5.33 -11.33 5.42
CA SER A 11 -4.33 -12.33 5.82
C SER A 11 -3.38 -12.79 4.70
N GLY A 12 -3.46 -12.19 3.51
CA GLY A 12 -2.55 -12.46 2.39
C GLY A 12 -1.16 -11.88 2.59
N LYS A 13 -0.18 -12.42 1.84
CA LYS A 13 1.20 -11.92 1.83
C LYS A 13 1.26 -10.58 1.10
N SER A 14 1.83 -9.60 1.77
CA SER A 14 1.99 -8.22 1.31
C SER A 14 3.39 -7.75 1.71
N TRP A 15 3.65 -6.46 1.61
CA TRP A 15 4.95 -5.86 1.86
C TRP A 15 4.79 -4.58 2.67
N ARG A 16 5.88 -4.13 3.28
CA ARG A 16 6.00 -2.83 3.95
C ARG A 16 7.28 -2.14 3.49
N GLY A 17 7.24 -0.81 3.41
CA GLY A 17 8.39 0.01 3.01
C GLY A 17 7.99 1.11 2.02
N CYS A 18 8.94 1.53 1.18
CA CYS A 18 8.80 2.65 0.24
C CYS A 18 8.16 2.30 -1.12
N GLY A 19 7.89 1.04 -1.42
CA GLY A 19 7.25 0.62 -2.67
C GLY A 19 8.18 0.35 -3.86
N SER A 20 9.42 0.85 -3.86
CA SER A 20 10.37 0.56 -4.95
C SER A 20 10.99 -0.84 -4.88
N HIS A 21 10.86 -1.54 -3.76
CA HIS A 21 11.53 -2.83 -3.51
C HIS A 21 10.52 -3.98 -3.29
N ILE A 22 9.29 -3.85 -3.79
CA ILE A 22 8.25 -4.87 -3.65
C ILE A 22 8.64 -6.22 -4.28
N PRO A 23 9.27 -6.27 -5.47
CA PRO A 23 9.67 -7.55 -6.06
C PRO A 23 10.62 -8.34 -5.17
N ALA A 24 11.52 -7.64 -4.45
CA ALA A 24 12.42 -8.26 -3.49
C ALA A 24 11.69 -8.66 -2.20
N ALA A 25 10.72 -7.87 -1.74
CA ALA A 25 9.94 -8.16 -0.53
C ALA A 25 9.02 -9.39 -0.68
N LEU A 26 8.53 -9.66 -1.90
CA LEU A 26 7.67 -10.81 -2.23
C LEU A 26 8.41 -11.92 -2.98
N ALA A 27 9.74 -11.86 -3.06
CA ALA A 27 10.55 -12.87 -3.74
C ALA A 27 10.26 -14.27 -3.14
N GLY A 28 9.91 -15.23 -3.99
CA GLY A 28 9.60 -16.60 -3.58
C GLY A 28 8.17 -16.82 -3.04
N VAL A 29 7.35 -15.77 -2.94
CA VAL A 29 5.93 -15.93 -2.60
C VAL A 29 5.11 -16.03 -3.90
N PRO A 30 4.37 -17.13 -4.13
CA PRO A 30 3.54 -17.26 -5.33
C PRO A 30 2.38 -16.25 -5.29
N GLU A 31 1.96 -15.76 -6.46
CA GLU A 31 0.96 -14.68 -6.59
C GLU A 31 -0.39 -15.02 -5.98
N ASN A 32 -0.77 -16.30 -5.96
CA ASN A 32 -2.00 -16.79 -5.33
C ASN A 32 -2.01 -16.63 -3.79
N GLN A 33 -0.85 -16.42 -3.17
CA GLN A 33 -0.72 -16.15 -1.74
C GLN A 33 -0.63 -14.65 -1.44
N TRP A 34 -0.60 -13.79 -2.46
CA TRP A 34 -0.52 -12.35 -2.28
C TRP A 34 -1.84 -11.78 -1.75
N CYS A 35 -1.74 -10.63 -1.11
CA CYS A 35 -2.87 -9.84 -0.70
C CYS A 35 -3.74 -9.46 -1.92
N THR A 36 -5.05 -9.66 -1.78
CA THR A 36 -6.05 -9.36 -2.82
C THR A 36 -6.71 -8.00 -2.64
N CYS A 37 -6.33 -7.23 -1.61
CA CYS A 37 -6.89 -5.91 -1.35
C CYS A 37 -6.54 -4.93 -2.47
N GLU A 38 -7.40 -3.93 -2.63
CA GLU A 38 -7.23 -2.79 -3.54
C GLU A 38 -6.93 -1.50 -2.75
N PRO A 39 -6.27 -0.50 -3.35
CA PRO A 39 -5.74 -0.49 -4.71
C PRO A 39 -4.40 -1.24 -4.83
N ARG A 40 -4.17 -1.85 -5.99
CA ARG A 40 -2.87 -2.46 -6.33
C ARG A 40 -1.87 -1.36 -6.73
N VAL A 41 -0.58 -1.64 -6.60
CA VAL A 41 0.48 -0.72 -7.00
C VAL A 41 1.27 -1.29 -8.17
N THR A 42 1.46 -0.50 -9.22
CA THR A 42 2.23 -0.93 -10.38
C THR A 42 3.70 -0.56 -10.19
N VAL A 43 4.59 -1.55 -10.21
CA VAL A 43 6.04 -1.35 -10.10
C VAL A 43 6.73 -2.07 -11.25
N ASN A 44 7.50 -1.34 -12.05
CA ASN A 44 8.13 -1.85 -13.27
C ASN A 44 7.16 -2.57 -14.22
N GLY A 45 5.93 -2.04 -14.36
CA GLY A 45 4.90 -2.62 -15.23
C GLY A 45 4.25 -3.91 -14.72
N LYS A 46 4.49 -4.29 -13.45
CA LYS A 46 3.81 -5.40 -12.78
C LYS A 46 2.96 -4.90 -11.62
N ASP A 47 1.76 -5.44 -11.49
CA ASP A 47 0.83 -5.06 -10.42
C ASP A 47 1.06 -5.90 -9.16
N TYR A 48 1.39 -5.21 -8.08
CA TYR A 48 1.63 -5.81 -6.78
C TYR A 48 0.51 -5.45 -5.79
N PRO A 49 0.31 -6.28 -4.75
CA PRO A 49 -0.62 -5.94 -3.68
C PRO A 49 -0.30 -4.59 -3.04
N PRO A 50 -1.28 -3.91 -2.40
CA PRO A 50 -1.00 -2.76 -1.56
C PRO A 50 -0.05 -3.13 -0.43
N SER A 51 0.63 -2.12 0.13
CA SER A 51 1.38 -2.30 1.36
C SER A 51 0.45 -2.76 2.51
N ALA A 52 0.96 -3.56 3.44
CA ALA A 52 0.19 -4.19 4.50
C ALA A 52 -0.28 -3.19 5.58
N LYS A 53 -0.94 -2.07 5.23
CA LYS A 53 -1.27 -0.98 6.17
C LYS A 53 -2.07 -1.52 7.35
N MET A 54 -1.69 -1.10 8.54
CA MET A 54 -2.50 -1.27 9.74
C MET A 54 -3.66 -0.30 9.57
N GLY A 55 -4.68 -0.72 8.79
CA GLY A 55 -5.95 -0.02 8.78
C GLY A 55 -6.46 -0.10 10.21
N ILE A 56 -6.71 1.05 10.84
CA ILE A 56 -7.46 1.05 12.09
C ILE A 56 -8.91 0.94 11.66
N PRO A 57 -9.56 -0.24 11.75
CA PRO A 57 -10.96 -0.35 11.40
C PRO A 57 -11.75 0.58 12.33
N GLY A 58 -12.46 1.57 11.77
CA GLY A 58 -13.39 2.39 12.53
C GLY A 58 -12.93 3.79 12.97
N LEU A 59 -11.94 4.42 12.32
CA LEU A 59 -11.62 5.85 12.55
C LEU A 59 -12.06 6.80 11.42
N SER A 60 -12.63 6.30 10.32
CA SER A 60 -13.11 7.16 9.23
C SER A 60 -14.28 8.07 9.62
N TRP A 61 -15.01 7.74 10.69
CA TRP A 61 -16.10 8.58 11.20
C TRP A 61 -15.62 9.71 12.12
N VAL A 62 -14.45 9.60 12.76
CA VAL A 62 -13.97 10.61 13.72
C VAL A 62 -13.51 11.91 13.04
N THR A 63 -13.06 11.83 11.78
CA THR A 63 -12.72 13.01 10.97
C THR A 63 -13.94 13.85 10.60
N SER A 64 -15.16 13.29 10.64
CA SER A 64 -16.38 14.03 10.27
C SER A 64 -17.02 14.80 11.44
N MET A 65 -16.49 14.70 12.66
CA MET A 65 -17.11 15.28 13.87
C MET A 65 -16.29 16.37 14.56
N PHE A 66 -15.08 16.66 14.09
CA PHE A 66 -14.26 17.77 14.61
C PHE A 66 -13.60 18.53 13.46
N GLY A 67 -14.28 19.60 13.03
CA GLY A 67 -13.69 20.88 12.67
C GLY A 67 -12.66 20.91 11.53
N GLY A 68 -12.95 21.68 10.49
CA GLY A 68 -12.08 21.87 9.34
C GLY A 68 -10.64 22.29 9.67
N GLY A 69 -9.74 21.99 8.73
CA GLY A 69 -8.33 22.34 8.81
C GLY A 69 -7.45 21.09 8.73
N GLY A 70 -6.94 20.80 7.54
CA GLY A 70 -6.28 19.55 7.21
C GLY A 70 -5.06 19.21 8.06
N SER A 71 -4.83 17.90 8.22
CA SER A 71 -3.52 17.28 8.44
C SER A 71 -3.65 15.75 8.37
N GLY A 72 -3.05 15.15 7.33
CA GLY A 72 -2.51 13.79 7.41
C GLY A 72 -3.48 12.63 7.14
N GLN A 73 -4.00 12.53 5.92
CA GLN A 73 -4.44 11.23 5.38
C GLN A 73 -3.39 10.68 4.42
N ALA A 74 -3.25 9.36 4.48
CA ALA A 74 -2.14 8.56 4.00
C ALA A 74 -1.67 8.97 2.61
N LYS A 75 -0.38 9.30 2.47
CA LYS A 75 0.28 9.40 1.16
C LYS A 75 0.30 8.02 0.52
N ASP A 76 -0.70 7.79 -0.30
CA ASP A 76 -0.66 6.94 -1.49
C ASP A 76 0.63 7.20 -2.29
N ALA A 77 1.21 6.12 -2.78
CA ALA A 77 2.36 6.14 -3.64
C ALA A 77 1.93 6.59 -5.04
N ASP A 78 2.20 7.84 -5.42
CA ASP A 78 2.12 8.28 -6.81
C ASP A 78 3.53 8.25 -7.42
N THR A 79 3.77 7.24 -8.27
CA THR A 79 4.88 7.23 -9.23
C THR A 79 4.31 7.69 -10.57
N LYS A 80 4.59 8.93 -10.98
CA LYS A 80 4.48 9.33 -12.38
C LYS A 80 5.47 10.44 -12.73
N GLY A 81 6.51 10.08 -13.47
CA GLY A 81 7.44 11.02 -14.11
C GLY A 81 6.98 11.53 -15.48
N LYS A 82 7.89 12.31 -16.10
CA LYS A 82 7.84 13.04 -17.39
C LYS A 82 7.25 14.45 -17.26
N GLY A 83 7.85 15.55 -17.73
CA GLY A 83 8.92 15.81 -18.71
C GLY A 83 8.52 17.11 -19.45
N GLU A 84 9.51 17.85 -19.98
CA GLU A 84 9.35 18.93 -21.00
C GLU A 84 8.85 20.28 -20.38
N LEU A 85 9.51 21.45 -20.52
CA LEU A 85 10.31 22.08 -21.57
C LEU A 85 11.38 23.02 -20.95
#